data_AF-A0A258D9R5-F1
#
_entry.id   AF-A0A258D9R5-F1
#
_cell.length_a   1.000
_cell.length_b   1.000
_cell.length_c   1.000
_cell.angle_alpha   90.00
_cell.angle_beta   90.00
_cell.angle_gamma   90.00
#
_symmetry.space_group_name_H-M   'P 1'
#
loop_
_entity.id
_entity.type
_entity.pdbx_description
1 polymer ?
#
loop_
_entity_poly.entity_id
_entity_poly.type
_entity_poly.pdbx_seq_one_letter_code
_entity_poly.pdbx_strand_id
1 'polypeptide(L)'
;MDLRRWNVRHVRQVLETAPAFMPFPRAGDTGLDSIRAQVGPTAVAALLAQARADAVAPIPALPASLYLEFLRNGQREGYEDAQRARRSMLYRLTLAEWLTGQGAFVDAIENLAFARLEETNWAWPAHARTLDLPDHPTVDLAAAMTALDLAEMDYLVGDALSASLRARLRSEVDRRTIAPFLERNDHWWLHPTPTRQVNNWTAVCVAGVVGAACYLEADLDRLAGIVTRGLHSLADYLETFDSQGGSSEGPDYWSYGFGNYVVLAQLLEARSGGQID
;
A
#
# COMPACT_ATOMS: atom_id res chain seq x y z
N MET A 1 11.41 -14.08 17.45
CA MET A 1 10.35 -13.15 17.84
C MET A 1 9.04 -13.88 17.62
N ASP A 2 8.16 -13.98 18.62
CA ASP A 2 6.89 -14.71 18.46
C ASP A 2 5.76 -13.73 18.13
N LEU A 3 5.46 -13.55 16.84
CA LEU A 3 4.37 -12.69 16.39
C LEU A 3 3.00 -13.24 16.78
N ARG A 4 2.87 -14.56 17.01
CA ARG A 4 1.59 -15.20 17.36
C ARG A 4 1.15 -14.95 18.80
N ARG A 5 2.04 -14.43 19.65
CA ARG A 5 1.71 -13.99 21.03
C ARG A 5 0.67 -12.86 21.05
N TRP A 6 0.58 -12.07 19.98
CA TRP A 6 -0.35 -10.97 19.87
C TRP A 6 -1.75 -11.49 19.57
N ASN A 7 -2.71 -11.09 20.39
CA ASN A 7 -4.13 -11.30 20.13
C ASN A 7 -4.83 -9.93 20.04
N VAL A 8 -6.06 -9.93 19.53
CA VAL A 8 -6.83 -8.70 19.30
C VAL A 8 -6.91 -7.83 20.55
N ARG A 9 -7.11 -8.42 21.73
CA ARG A 9 -7.18 -7.69 23.00
C ARG A 9 -5.86 -6.98 23.33
N HIS A 10 -4.73 -7.68 23.23
CA HIS A 10 -3.42 -7.09 23.51
C HIS A 10 -3.06 -5.99 22.50
N VAL A 11 -3.30 -6.22 21.20
CA VAL A 11 -3.07 -5.21 20.17
C VAL A 11 -3.95 -3.98 20.41
N ARG A 12 -5.24 -4.17 20.75
CA ARG A 12 -6.17 -3.08 21.07
C ARG A 12 -5.71 -2.24 22.25
N GLN A 13 -5.18 -2.86 23.29
CA GLN A 13 -4.62 -2.16 24.47
C GLN A 13 -3.39 -1.33 24.10
N VAL A 14 -2.49 -1.89 23.28
CA VAL A 14 -1.33 -1.16 22.76
C VAL A 14 -1.77 0.07 21.97
N LEU A 15 -2.68 -0.11 21.01
CA LEU A 15 -3.18 0.97 20.15
C LEU A 15 -3.89 2.09 20.95
N GLU A 16 -4.54 1.76 22.07
CA GLU A 16 -5.23 2.75 22.92
C GLU A 16 -4.27 3.72 23.60
N THR A 17 -3.10 3.21 23.98
CA THR A 17 -2.09 3.94 24.75
C THR A 17 -0.97 4.49 23.87
N ALA A 18 -0.98 4.17 22.58
CA ALA A 18 0.00 4.61 21.61
C ALA A 18 -0.08 6.13 21.39
N PRO A 19 1.06 6.79 21.10
CA PRO A 19 1.05 8.19 20.69
C PRO A 19 0.31 8.39 19.36
N ALA A 20 0.07 9.65 19.00
CA ALA A 20 -0.50 9.98 17.71
C ALA A 20 0.34 9.38 16.57
N PHE A 21 -0.32 8.71 15.63
CA PHE A 21 0.36 8.08 14.50
C PHE A 21 0.89 9.13 13.53
N MET A 22 2.21 9.31 13.55
CA MET A 22 2.93 10.27 12.72
C MET A 22 4.17 9.61 12.09
N PRO A 23 4.00 8.72 11.10
CA PRO A 23 5.13 8.01 10.48
C PRO A 23 6.03 8.94 9.64
N PHE A 24 5.48 10.06 9.17
CA PHE A 24 6.22 11.06 8.40
C PHE A 24 5.85 12.49 8.84
N PRO A 25 6.78 13.46 8.71
CA PRO A 25 6.49 14.87 8.93
C PRO A 25 5.36 15.37 8.03
N ARG A 26 4.49 16.23 8.56
CA ARG A 26 3.43 16.91 7.80
C ARG A 26 3.85 18.31 7.36
N ALA A 27 3.09 18.93 6.47
CA ALA A 27 3.32 20.31 6.05
C ALA A 27 3.39 21.25 7.27
N GLY A 28 4.44 22.07 7.34
CA GLY A 28 4.71 22.97 8.47
C GLY A 28 5.57 22.37 9.59
N ASP A 29 5.92 21.08 9.52
CA ASP A 29 6.87 20.44 10.44
C ASP A 29 8.33 20.71 10.02
N THR A 30 9.18 21.07 11.00
CA THR A 30 10.65 21.17 10.85
C THR A 30 11.30 19.88 10.32
N GLY A 31 10.67 18.72 10.52
CA GLY A 31 11.13 17.45 9.97
C GLY A 31 11.23 17.44 8.44
N LEU A 32 10.36 18.20 7.75
CA LEU A 32 10.37 18.31 6.29
C LEU A 32 11.63 19.04 5.79
N ASP A 33 12.14 20.02 6.53
CA ASP A 33 13.41 20.70 6.22
C ASP A 33 14.58 19.74 6.28
N SER A 34 14.60 18.88 7.29
CA SER A 34 15.64 17.85 7.43
C SER A 34 15.61 16.87 6.25
N ILE A 35 14.43 16.41 5.86
CA ILE A 35 14.24 15.52 4.70
C ILE A 35 14.74 16.19 3.42
N ARG A 36 14.35 17.45 3.18
CA ARG A 36 14.84 18.21 2.01
C ARG A 36 16.36 18.35 1.98
N ALA A 37 16.97 18.61 3.14
CA ALA A 37 18.42 18.71 3.25
C ALA A 37 19.12 17.38 2.96
N GLN A 38 18.57 16.26 3.45
CA GLN A 38 19.13 14.91 3.22
C GLN A 38 18.99 14.46 1.77
N VAL A 39 17.82 14.68 1.14
CA VAL A 39 17.59 14.36 -0.28
C VAL A 39 18.46 15.23 -1.19
N GLY A 40 18.66 16.48 -0.80
CA GLY A 40 19.53 17.43 -1.49
C GLY A 40 18.83 18.18 -2.64
N PRO A 41 19.27 19.43 -2.92
CA PRO A 41 18.57 20.34 -3.83
C PRO A 41 18.49 19.83 -5.27
N THR A 42 19.50 19.08 -5.75
CA THR A 42 19.52 18.53 -7.10
C THR A 42 18.43 17.48 -7.30
N ALA A 43 18.25 16.56 -6.36
CA ALA A 43 17.23 15.53 -6.43
C ALA A 43 15.83 16.13 -6.30
N VAL A 44 15.64 17.10 -5.40
CA VAL A 44 14.38 17.84 -5.28
C VAL A 44 14.05 18.59 -6.57
N ALA A 45 15.01 19.27 -7.18
CA ALA A 45 14.81 19.96 -8.45
C ALA A 45 14.43 19.00 -9.60
N ALA A 46 15.07 17.83 -9.68
CA ALA A 46 14.76 16.80 -10.67
C ALA A 46 13.34 16.24 -10.48
N LEU A 47 12.95 15.95 -9.23
CA LEU A 47 11.60 15.52 -8.88
C LEU A 47 10.56 16.57 -9.31
N LEU A 48 10.79 17.84 -8.99
CA LEU A 48 9.88 18.93 -9.35
C LEU A 48 9.77 19.14 -10.87
N ALA A 49 10.85 18.95 -11.61
CA ALA A 49 10.82 19.00 -13.07
C ALA A 49 9.95 17.87 -13.64
N GLN A 50 10.13 16.65 -13.13
CA GLN A 50 9.34 15.50 -13.59
C GLN A 50 7.87 15.60 -13.17
N ALA A 51 7.58 16.07 -11.94
CA ALA A 51 6.21 16.30 -11.47
C ALA A 51 5.49 17.34 -12.33
N ARG A 52 6.18 18.42 -12.75
CA ARG A 52 5.61 19.39 -13.71
C ARG A 52 5.29 18.78 -15.07
N ALA A 53 6.14 17.86 -15.56
CA ALA A 53 5.85 17.13 -16.78
C ALA A 53 4.65 16.18 -16.62
N ASP A 54 4.58 15.46 -15.49
CA ASP A 54 3.47 14.55 -15.19
C ASP A 54 2.13 15.29 -15.02
N ALA A 55 2.15 16.50 -14.46
CA ALA A 55 0.95 17.30 -14.20
C ALA A 55 0.16 17.68 -15.46
N VAL A 56 0.83 17.69 -16.62
CA VAL A 56 0.22 18.01 -17.93
C VAL A 56 0.22 16.80 -18.87
N ALA A 57 0.82 15.69 -18.48
CA ALA A 57 0.86 14.48 -19.27
C ALA A 57 -0.53 13.81 -19.29
N PRO A 58 -0.92 13.17 -20.40
CA PRO A 58 -2.14 12.40 -20.44
C PRO A 58 -2.07 11.24 -19.44
N ILE A 59 -3.14 11.05 -18.67
CA ILE A 59 -3.27 9.90 -17.77
C ILE A 59 -3.40 8.63 -18.63
N PRO A 60 -2.52 7.62 -18.49
CA PRO A 60 -2.60 6.38 -19.25
C PRO A 60 -3.99 5.74 -19.13
N ALA A 61 -4.59 5.29 -20.23
CA ALA A 61 -5.90 4.63 -20.20
C ALA A 61 -5.76 3.16 -19.77
N LEU A 62 -6.71 2.68 -18.95
CA LEU A 62 -6.79 1.29 -18.51
C LEU A 62 -8.17 0.70 -18.87
N PRO A 63 -8.52 0.61 -20.16
CA PRO A 63 -9.80 0.04 -20.57
C PRO A 63 -9.86 -1.45 -20.21
N ALA A 64 -11.07 -1.95 -19.91
CA ALA A 64 -11.29 -3.37 -19.62
C ALA A 64 -10.76 -4.30 -20.74
N SER A 65 -10.79 -3.86 -21.99
CA SER A 65 -10.25 -4.62 -23.12
C SER A 65 -8.75 -4.90 -22.99
N LEU A 66 -7.98 -3.94 -22.45
CA LEU A 66 -6.54 -4.06 -22.21
C LEU A 66 -6.27 -5.03 -21.06
N TYR A 67 -7.08 -4.98 -19.99
CA TYR A 67 -6.99 -5.97 -18.90
C TYR A 67 -7.23 -7.40 -19.39
N LEU A 68 -8.25 -7.58 -20.24
CA LEU A 68 -8.67 -8.87 -20.75
C LEU A 68 -7.73 -9.45 -21.83
N GLU A 69 -6.69 -8.73 -22.27
CA GLU A 69 -5.68 -9.28 -23.17
C GLU A 69 -5.01 -10.51 -22.57
N PHE A 70 -4.70 -10.49 -21.27
CA PHE A 70 -4.10 -11.63 -20.58
C PHE A 70 -4.96 -12.89 -20.71
N LEU A 71 -6.29 -12.76 -20.52
CA LEU A 71 -7.21 -13.88 -20.68
C LEU A 71 -7.27 -14.40 -22.13
N ARG A 72 -7.14 -13.49 -23.11
CA ARG A 72 -7.29 -13.81 -24.54
C ARG A 72 -6.03 -14.44 -25.13
N ASN A 73 -4.85 -13.95 -24.77
CA ASN A 73 -3.60 -14.31 -25.42
C ASN A 73 -2.38 -14.37 -24.49
N GLY A 74 -2.55 -14.17 -23.17
CA GLY A 74 -1.48 -14.23 -22.18
C GLY A 74 -0.64 -12.96 -22.04
N GLN A 75 -0.89 -11.90 -22.80
CA GLN A 75 -0.16 -10.63 -22.71
C GLN A 75 -0.67 -9.80 -21.54
N ARG A 76 0.24 -9.33 -20.67
CA ARG A 76 -0.12 -8.56 -19.46
C ARG A 76 0.56 -7.20 -19.37
N GLU A 77 1.68 -7.05 -20.09
CA GLU A 77 2.61 -5.94 -20.01
C GLU A 77 1.91 -4.62 -20.33
N GLY A 78 1.04 -4.60 -21.34
CA GLY A 78 0.30 -3.40 -21.73
C GLY A 78 -0.52 -2.79 -20.58
N TYR A 79 -1.29 -3.62 -19.87
CA TYR A 79 -2.06 -3.15 -18.70
C TYR A 79 -1.14 -2.76 -17.55
N GLU A 80 -0.17 -3.62 -17.22
CA GLU A 80 0.68 -3.44 -16.05
C GLU A 80 1.61 -2.22 -16.18
N ASP A 81 2.10 -1.94 -17.38
CA ASP A 81 2.94 -0.77 -17.63
C ASP A 81 2.14 0.52 -17.59
N ALA A 82 0.92 0.53 -18.13
CA ALA A 82 0.01 1.67 -17.99
C ALA A 82 -0.38 1.91 -16.52
N GLN A 83 -0.62 0.85 -15.75
CA GLN A 83 -0.91 0.93 -14.31
C GLN A 83 0.31 1.44 -13.52
N ARG A 84 1.51 0.93 -13.83
CA ARG A 84 2.78 1.36 -13.24
C ARG A 84 3.10 2.82 -13.57
N ALA A 85 2.75 3.28 -14.76
CA ALA A 85 2.90 4.66 -15.18
C ALA A 85 2.00 5.59 -14.35
N ARG A 86 0.71 5.26 -14.19
CA ARG A 86 -0.20 6.01 -13.29
C ARG A 86 0.35 6.09 -11.87
N ARG A 87 0.80 4.96 -11.31
CA ARG A 87 1.40 4.92 -9.96
C ARG A 87 2.63 5.82 -9.86
N SER A 88 3.54 5.71 -10.82
CA SER A 88 4.78 6.51 -10.84
C SER A 88 4.52 8.01 -10.95
N MET A 89 3.53 8.42 -11.76
CA MET A 89 3.10 9.81 -11.86
C MET A 89 2.55 10.30 -10.51
N LEU A 90 1.69 9.51 -9.86
CA LEU A 90 1.06 9.89 -8.59
C LEU A 90 2.10 10.06 -7.48
N TYR A 91 3.08 9.15 -7.40
CA TYR A 91 4.18 9.26 -6.46
C TYR A 91 4.96 10.56 -6.64
N ARG A 92 5.35 10.88 -7.87
CA ARG A 92 6.17 12.07 -8.12
C ARG A 92 5.41 13.35 -7.83
N LEU A 93 4.14 13.42 -8.22
CA LEU A 93 3.26 14.55 -7.92
C LEU A 93 3.07 14.70 -6.39
N THR A 94 2.77 13.62 -5.69
CA THR A 94 2.54 13.62 -4.23
C THR A 94 3.79 14.04 -3.47
N LEU A 95 4.95 13.47 -3.79
CA LEU A 95 6.21 13.82 -3.13
C LEU A 95 6.63 15.26 -3.44
N ALA A 96 6.43 15.72 -4.68
CA ALA A 96 6.71 17.10 -5.06
C ALA A 96 5.83 18.09 -4.28
N GLU A 97 4.54 17.80 -4.16
CA GLU A 97 3.61 18.60 -3.36
C GLU A 97 3.97 18.57 -1.87
N TRP A 98 4.19 17.38 -1.31
CA TRP A 98 4.57 17.21 0.10
C TRP A 98 5.85 17.97 0.47
N LEU A 99 6.89 17.93 -0.38
CA LEU A 99 8.16 18.61 -0.10
C LEU A 99 8.09 20.14 -0.28
N THR A 100 7.11 20.66 -1.01
CA THR A 100 7.03 22.09 -1.31
C THR A 100 5.89 22.82 -0.60
N GLY A 101 4.73 22.18 -0.43
CA GLY A 101 3.54 22.74 0.19
C GLY A 101 2.97 23.95 -0.53
N GLN A 102 3.11 24.01 -1.86
CA GLN A 102 2.77 25.19 -2.67
C GLN A 102 1.41 25.10 -3.37
N GLY A 103 0.73 23.95 -3.29
CA GLY A 103 -0.55 23.68 -3.95
C GLY A 103 -0.44 23.47 -5.47
N ALA A 104 0.77 23.46 -6.03
CA ALA A 104 1.00 23.49 -7.48
C ALA A 104 0.60 22.19 -8.19
N PHE A 105 0.52 21.07 -7.46
CA PHE A 105 0.23 19.75 -8.02
C PHE A 105 -1.12 19.18 -7.57
N VAL A 106 -1.88 19.89 -6.73
CA VAL A 106 -3.14 19.41 -6.12
C VAL A 106 -4.13 18.92 -7.19
N ASP A 107 -4.40 19.73 -8.22
CA ASP A 107 -5.35 19.35 -9.29
C ASP A 107 -4.89 18.09 -10.04
N ALA A 108 -3.58 17.96 -10.31
CA ALA A 108 -3.01 16.80 -10.99
C ALA A 108 -3.08 15.54 -10.11
N ILE A 109 -2.83 15.69 -8.80
CA ILE A 109 -2.98 14.62 -7.81
C ILE A 109 -4.44 14.16 -7.77
N GLU A 110 -5.41 15.08 -7.69
CA GLU A 110 -6.84 14.71 -7.65
C GLU A 110 -7.26 13.94 -8.91
N ASN A 111 -6.93 14.46 -10.10
CA ASN A 111 -7.27 13.81 -11.37
C ASN A 111 -6.71 12.39 -11.44
N LEU A 112 -5.46 12.21 -11.03
CA LEU A 112 -4.81 10.92 -11.08
C LEU A 112 -5.29 9.97 -9.97
N ALA A 113 -5.58 10.48 -8.78
CA ALA A 113 -6.18 9.70 -7.70
C ALA A 113 -7.58 9.20 -8.09
N PHE A 114 -8.44 10.04 -8.68
CA PHE A 114 -9.72 9.58 -9.24
C PHE A 114 -9.51 8.50 -10.31
N ALA A 115 -8.57 8.70 -11.23
CA ALA A 115 -8.26 7.68 -12.24
C ALA A 115 -7.82 6.34 -11.63
N ARG A 116 -7.03 6.35 -10.55
CA ARG A 116 -6.63 5.14 -9.79
C ARG A 116 -7.82 4.46 -9.11
N LEU A 117 -8.70 5.24 -8.47
CA LEU A 117 -9.93 4.73 -7.84
C LEU A 117 -10.91 4.12 -8.86
N GLU A 118 -10.86 4.59 -10.10
CA GLU A 118 -11.72 4.15 -11.22
C GLU A 118 -11.17 2.94 -11.98
N GLU A 119 -9.99 2.45 -11.62
CA GLU A 119 -9.45 1.24 -12.25
C GLU A 119 -10.40 0.06 -12.04
N THR A 120 -10.67 -0.67 -13.13
CA THR A 120 -11.64 -1.76 -13.10
C THR A 120 -11.18 -2.84 -12.10
N ASN A 121 -9.91 -3.22 -12.17
CA ASN A 121 -9.25 -4.11 -11.23
C ASN A 121 -7.96 -3.43 -10.73
N TRP A 122 -7.72 -3.47 -9.42
CA TRP A 122 -6.40 -3.10 -8.89
C TRP A 122 -5.40 -4.24 -9.04
N ALA A 123 -5.88 -5.49 -8.98
CA ALA A 123 -5.05 -6.66 -9.13
C ALA A 123 -4.49 -6.83 -10.55
N TRP A 124 -3.28 -7.37 -10.66
CA TRP A 124 -2.66 -7.62 -11.95
C TRP A 124 -3.40 -8.70 -12.75
N PRO A 125 -3.50 -8.57 -14.09
CA PRO A 125 -4.23 -9.51 -14.93
C PRO A 125 -3.80 -10.97 -14.74
N ALA A 126 -2.50 -11.25 -14.59
CA ALA A 126 -2.04 -12.62 -14.39
C ALA A 126 -2.42 -13.24 -13.05
N HIS A 127 -2.81 -12.41 -12.08
CA HIS A 127 -3.18 -12.84 -10.74
C HIS A 127 -4.68 -13.08 -10.63
N ALA A 128 -5.50 -12.12 -11.08
CA ALA A 128 -6.96 -12.26 -11.06
C ALA A 128 -7.50 -13.10 -12.23
N ARG A 129 -6.73 -13.23 -13.32
CA ARG A 129 -7.06 -13.92 -14.59
C ARG A 129 -8.22 -13.32 -15.39
N THR A 130 -9.15 -12.63 -14.75
CA THR A 130 -10.29 -11.93 -15.35
C THR A 130 -10.66 -10.71 -14.50
N LEU A 131 -11.65 -9.94 -14.93
CA LEU A 131 -12.18 -8.81 -14.17
C LEU A 131 -12.87 -9.28 -12.89
N ASP A 132 -12.66 -8.55 -11.81
CA ASP A 132 -13.25 -8.86 -10.51
C ASP A 132 -14.74 -8.54 -10.51
N LEU A 133 -15.49 -9.28 -9.69
CA LEU A 133 -16.84 -8.83 -9.32
C LEU A 133 -16.73 -7.66 -8.33
N PRO A 134 -17.66 -6.69 -8.36
CA PRO A 134 -17.62 -5.54 -7.45
C PRO A 134 -17.63 -5.91 -5.96
N ASP A 135 -18.23 -7.03 -5.58
CA ASP A 135 -18.32 -7.53 -4.20
C ASP A 135 -17.26 -8.60 -3.88
N HIS A 136 -16.48 -9.03 -4.87
CA HIS A 136 -15.47 -10.07 -4.69
C HIS A 136 -14.13 -9.70 -5.35
N PRO A 137 -13.50 -8.59 -4.92
CA PRO A 137 -12.22 -8.14 -5.45
C PRO A 137 -11.09 -9.12 -5.12
N THR A 138 -10.11 -9.19 -6.02
CA THR A 138 -8.87 -9.94 -5.83
C THR A 138 -7.89 -9.07 -5.05
N VAL A 139 -7.45 -9.56 -3.88
CA VAL A 139 -6.38 -8.92 -3.11
C VAL A 139 -5.06 -9.59 -3.47
N ASP A 140 -4.37 -9.01 -4.44
CA ASP A 140 -3.00 -9.39 -4.82
C ASP A 140 -1.99 -8.33 -4.38
N LEU A 141 -0.73 -8.52 -4.79
CA LEU A 141 0.36 -7.58 -4.58
C LEU A 141 0.01 -6.16 -5.04
N ALA A 142 -0.55 -6.02 -6.25
CA ALA A 142 -0.86 -4.73 -6.85
C ALA A 142 -1.99 -4.02 -6.11
N ALA A 143 -3.05 -4.75 -5.76
CA ALA A 143 -4.16 -4.22 -4.97
C ALA A 143 -3.72 -3.77 -3.58
N ALA A 144 -2.93 -4.58 -2.88
CA ALA A 144 -2.42 -4.24 -1.55
C ALA A 144 -1.47 -3.03 -1.60
N MET A 145 -0.52 -2.98 -2.54
CA MET A 145 0.34 -1.82 -2.73
C MET A 145 -0.48 -0.56 -3.05
N THR A 146 -1.50 -0.68 -3.90
CA THR A 146 -2.40 0.45 -4.24
C THR A 146 -3.10 1.02 -3.01
N ALA A 147 -3.55 0.16 -2.10
CA ALA A 147 -4.19 0.61 -0.86
C ALA A 147 -3.24 1.45 0.00
N LEU A 148 -2.00 0.97 0.19
CA LEU A 148 -1.00 1.70 0.96
C LEU A 148 -0.60 3.01 0.27
N ASP A 149 -0.35 2.98 -1.04
CA ASP A 149 -0.02 4.17 -1.84
C ASP A 149 -1.04 5.30 -1.67
N LEU A 150 -2.32 4.94 -1.76
CA LEU A 150 -3.44 5.89 -1.62
C LEU A 150 -3.57 6.39 -0.19
N ALA A 151 -3.36 5.52 0.80
CA ALA A 151 -3.41 5.89 2.21
C ALA A 151 -2.27 6.86 2.59
N GLU A 152 -1.06 6.62 2.09
CA GLU A 152 0.08 7.51 2.29
C GLU A 152 -0.11 8.85 1.59
N MET A 153 -0.63 8.84 0.36
CA MET A 153 -1.01 10.08 -0.33
C MET A 153 -2.02 10.90 0.49
N ASP A 154 -3.10 10.29 1.00
CA ASP A 154 -4.07 10.98 1.86
C ASP A 154 -3.42 11.53 3.13
N TYR A 155 -2.47 10.81 3.72
CA TYR A 155 -1.75 11.27 4.90
C TYR A 155 -0.84 12.47 4.61
N LEU A 156 -0.09 12.44 3.51
CA LEU A 156 0.95 13.44 3.20
C LEU A 156 0.38 14.75 2.69
N VAL A 157 -0.66 14.70 1.84
CA VAL A 157 -1.20 15.88 1.13
C VAL A 157 -2.72 16.02 1.24
N GLY A 158 -3.41 15.11 1.95
CA GLY A 158 -4.88 15.07 2.00
C GLY A 158 -5.55 16.32 2.56
N ASP A 159 -4.86 17.16 3.33
CA ASP A 159 -5.43 18.41 3.84
C ASP A 159 -5.70 19.44 2.72
N ALA A 160 -5.04 19.30 1.57
CA ALA A 160 -5.27 20.11 0.38
C ALA A 160 -6.26 19.48 -0.62
N LEU A 161 -6.65 18.21 -0.42
CA LEU A 161 -7.51 17.47 -1.35
C LEU A 161 -8.99 17.62 -1.01
N SER A 162 -9.86 17.46 -2.02
CA SER A 162 -11.30 17.51 -1.88
C SER A 162 -11.83 16.43 -0.94
N ALA A 163 -12.77 16.81 -0.06
CA ALA A 163 -13.36 15.89 0.92
C ALA A 163 -14.05 14.69 0.25
N SER A 164 -14.63 14.88 -0.95
CA SER A 164 -15.25 13.83 -1.74
C SER A 164 -14.24 12.79 -2.23
N LEU A 165 -13.06 13.22 -2.70
CA LEU A 165 -11.98 12.32 -3.08
C LEU A 165 -11.51 11.49 -1.88
N ARG A 166 -11.26 12.13 -0.74
CA ARG A 166 -10.81 11.46 0.49
C ARG A 166 -11.83 10.43 0.99
N ALA A 167 -13.12 10.77 0.94
CA ALA A 167 -14.20 9.86 1.31
C ALA A 167 -14.28 8.66 0.34
N ARG A 168 -14.20 8.90 -0.98
CA ARG A 168 -14.18 7.82 -1.99
C ARG A 168 -12.96 6.92 -1.83
N LEU A 169 -11.79 7.49 -1.57
CA LEU A 169 -10.55 6.76 -1.31
C LEU A 169 -10.71 5.79 -0.16
N ARG A 170 -11.20 6.26 1.00
CA ARG A 170 -11.46 5.40 2.17
C ARG A 170 -12.42 4.27 1.85
N SER A 171 -13.51 4.58 1.14
CA SER A 171 -14.50 3.58 0.74
C SER A 171 -13.93 2.53 -0.23
N GLU A 172 -13.13 2.92 -1.22
CA GLU A 172 -12.57 1.99 -2.20
C GLU A 172 -11.43 1.15 -1.60
N VAL A 173 -10.57 1.74 -0.77
CA VAL A 173 -9.53 0.99 -0.05
C VAL A 173 -10.17 -0.05 0.87
N ASP A 174 -11.21 0.33 1.61
CA ASP A 174 -11.93 -0.60 2.48
C ASP A 174 -12.55 -1.75 1.69
N ARG A 175 -13.38 -1.42 0.68
CA ARG A 175 -14.10 -2.40 -0.14
C ARG A 175 -13.16 -3.36 -0.88
N ARG A 176 -12.05 -2.84 -1.43
CA ARG A 176 -11.18 -3.61 -2.32
C ARG A 176 -10.09 -4.39 -1.58
N THR A 177 -9.75 -3.99 -0.36
CA THR A 177 -8.57 -4.55 0.33
C THR A 177 -8.81 -4.88 1.80
N ILE A 178 -9.16 -3.90 2.65
CA ILE A 178 -9.24 -4.10 4.10
C ILE A 178 -10.36 -5.07 4.48
N ALA A 179 -11.58 -4.86 3.99
CA ALA A 179 -12.70 -5.73 4.30
C ALA A 179 -12.49 -7.16 3.75
N PRO A 180 -12.10 -7.37 2.47
CA PRO A 180 -11.77 -8.70 1.96
C PRO A 180 -10.66 -9.40 2.73
N PHE A 181 -9.62 -8.67 3.17
CA PHE A 181 -8.55 -9.24 3.99
C PHE A 181 -9.07 -9.71 5.33
N LEU A 182 -9.90 -8.91 6.00
CA LEU A 182 -10.41 -9.20 7.34
C LEU A 182 -11.48 -10.31 7.34
N GLU A 183 -12.33 -10.35 6.32
CA GLU A 183 -13.56 -11.14 6.30
C GLU A 183 -13.43 -12.46 5.52
N ARG A 184 -12.44 -12.59 4.62
CA ARG A 184 -12.30 -13.77 3.75
C ARG A 184 -11.00 -14.55 4.02
N ASN A 185 -11.11 -15.87 3.96
CA ASN A 185 -10.00 -16.82 4.16
C ASN A 185 -9.57 -17.52 2.85
N ASP A 186 -10.07 -17.09 1.70
CA ASP A 186 -9.77 -17.69 0.39
C ASP A 186 -8.47 -17.14 -0.24
N HIS A 187 -7.81 -16.20 0.42
CA HIS A 187 -6.50 -15.68 0.01
C HIS A 187 -5.41 -16.73 0.31
N TRP A 188 -4.91 -17.40 -0.73
CA TRP A 188 -3.91 -18.47 -0.59
C TRP A 188 -2.61 -18.04 0.09
N TRP A 189 -2.31 -16.74 0.09
CA TRP A 189 -1.11 -16.15 0.71
C TRP A 189 -1.32 -15.79 2.18
N LEU A 190 -2.52 -15.96 2.74
CA LEU A 190 -2.80 -15.54 4.12
C LEU A 190 -2.25 -16.52 5.16
N HIS A 191 -2.27 -17.81 4.88
CA HIS A 191 -1.76 -18.86 5.76
C HIS A 191 -1.37 -20.09 4.92
N PRO A 192 -0.48 -20.96 5.41
CA PRO A 192 -0.10 -22.16 4.69
C PRO A 192 -1.30 -23.11 4.56
N THR A 193 -1.31 -23.86 3.47
CA THR A 193 -2.28 -24.92 3.18
C THR A 193 -1.52 -26.24 2.95
N PRO A 194 -2.17 -27.41 3.00
CA PRO A 194 -1.52 -28.68 2.70
C PRO A 194 -0.83 -28.73 1.33
N THR A 195 -1.29 -27.92 0.37
CA THR A 195 -0.80 -27.89 -1.00
C THR A 195 0.11 -26.71 -1.34
N ARG A 196 0.22 -25.72 -0.45
CA ARG A 196 0.94 -24.47 -0.75
C ARG A 196 1.42 -23.79 0.52
N GLN A 197 2.71 -23.49 0.57
CA GLN A 197 3.31 -22.65 1.60
C GLN A 197 3.10 -21.16 1.28
N VAL A 198 3.07 -20.34 2.32
CA VAL A 198 3.17 -18.88 2.20
C VAL A 198 4.54 -18.47 1.65
N ASN A 199 4.63 -17.25 1.14
CA ASN A 199 5.83 -16.77 0.46
C ASN A 199 5.85 -15.23 0.43
N ASN A 200 6.67 -14.61 -0.42
CA ASN A 200 6.78 -13.15 -0.51
C ASN A 200 5.42 -12.43 -0.64
N TRP A 201 4.40 -13.07 -1.21
CA TRP A 201 3.06 -12.49 -1.30
C TRP A 201 2.45 -12.18 0.05
N THR A 202 2.69 -13.01 1.04
CA THR A 202 2.21 -12.79 2.40
C THR A 202 2.74 -11.48 2.93
N ALA A 203 4.05 -11.24 2.83
CA ALA A 203 4.65 -10.00 3.29
C ALA A 203 4.13 -8.76 2.53
N VAL A 204 4.07 -8.82 1.19
CA VAL A 204 3.64 -7.68 0.37
C VAL A 204 2.16 -7.36 0.59
N CYS A 205 1.30 -8.38 0.57
CA CYS A 205 -0.14 -8.17 0.73
C CYS A 205 -0.47 -7.70 2.16
N VAL A 206 0.13 -8.31 3.18
CA VAL A 206 -0.07 -7.89 4.57
C VAL A 206 0.45 -6.47 4.79
N ALA A 207 1.64 -6.13 4.27
CA ALA A 207 2.19 -4.77 4.37
C ALA A 207 1.26 -3.73 3.74
N GLY A 208 0.76 -4.00 2.53
CA GLY A 208 -0.15 -3.09 1.85
C GLY A 208 -1.47 -2.90 2.59
N VAL A 209 -2.13 -3.98 3.01
CA VAL A 209 -3.44 -3.90 3.65
C VAL A 209 -3.36 -3.36 5.08
N VAL A 210 -2.48 -3.92 5.91
CA VAL A 210 -2.34 -3.50 7.31
C VAL A 210 -1.74 -2.10 7.39
N GLY A 211 -0.77 -1.78 6.52
CA GLY A 211 -0.22 -0.44 6.41
C GLY A 211 -1.29 0.58 6.06
N ALA A 212 -2.12 0.32 5.04
CA ALA A 212 -3.26 1.19 4.71
C ALA A 212 -4.24 1.36 5.88
N ALA A 213 -4.52 0.29 6.62
CA ALA A 213 -5.38 0.34 7.79
C ALA A 213 -4.79 1.21 8.92
N CYS A 214 -3.46 1.19 9.14
CA CYS A 214 -2.81 2.07 10.12
C CYS A 214 -3.09 3.56 9.86
N TYR A 215 -3.19 3.96 8.59
CA TYR A 215 -3.52 5.34 8.17
C TYR A 215 -5.02 5.63 8.19
N LEU A 216 -5.85 4.69 7.75
CA LEU A 216 -7.24 4.98 7.38
C LEU A 216 -8.28 4.50 8.40
N GLU A 217 -8.00 3.46 9.18
CA GLU A 217 -8.95 2.88 10.12
C GLU A 217 -8.97 3.64 11.45
N ALA A 218 -10.16 4.16 11.79
CA ALA A 218 -10.41 4.92 12.99
C ALA A 218 -10.99 4.06 14.13
N ASP A 219 -11.67 2.96 13.81
CA ASP A 219 -12.13 1.98 14.78
C ASP A 219 -10.96 1.14 15.27
N LEU A 220 -10.53 1.39 16.51
CA LEU A 220 -9.40 0.70 17.13
C LEU A 220 -9.64 -0.81 17.31
N ASP A 221 -10.89 -1.25 17.50
CA ASP A 221 -11.20 -2.68 17.64
C ASP A 221 -11.06 -3.38 16.29
N ARG A 222 -11.55 -2.74 15.22
CA ARG A 222 -11.36 -3.21 13.84
C ARG A 222 -9.88 -3.22 13.45
N LEU A 223 -9.15 -2.14 13.74
CA LEU A 223 -7.72 -2.05 13.49
C LEU A 223 -6.93 -3.12 14.26
N ALA A 224 -7.28 -3.39 15.52
CA ALA A 224 -6.63 -4.45 16.28
C ALA A 224 -6.85 -5.83 15.66
N GLY A 225 -8.04 -6.09 15.11
CA GLY A 225 -8.33 -7.30 14.34
C GLY A 225 -7.46 -7.43 13.08
N ILE A 226 -7.37 -6.35 12.31
CA ILE A 226 -6.56 -6.29 11.07
C ILE A 226 -5.08 -6.52 11.38
N VAL A 227 -4.52 -5.80 12.35
CA VAL A 227 -3.11 -5.92 12.75
C VAL A 227 -2.81 -7.33 13.27
N THR A 228 -3.65 -7.87 14.16
CA THR A 228 -3.46 -9.23 14.71
C THR A 228 -3.41 -10.28 13.59
N ARG A 229 -4.36 -10.19 12.65
CA ARG A 229 -4.41 -11.10 11.49
C ARG A 229 -3.15 -11.01 10.65
N GLY A 230 -2.67 -9.79 10.38
CA GLY A 230 -1.42 -9.56 9.66
C GLY A 230 -0.20 -10.15 10.38
N LEU A 231 -0.08 -9.93 11.70
CA LEU A 231 1.01 -10.47 12.51
C LEU A 231 1.06 -12.00 12.47
N HIS A 232 -0.09 -12.67 12.47
CA HIS A 232 -0.15 -14.14 12.38
C HIS A 232 0.27 -14.65 11.01
N SER A 233 -0.19 -14.00 9.93
CA SER A 233 0.26 -14.32 8.57
C SER A 233 1.77 -14.08 8.39
N LEU A 234 2.32 -13.01 8.97
CA LEU A 234 3.75 -12.75 8.93
C LEU A 234 4.55 -13.76 9.74
N ALA A 235 3.98 -14.32 10.82
CA ALA A 235 4.60 -15.42 11.55
C ALA A 235 4.82 -16.63 10.63
N ASP A 236 3.79 -17.00 9.86
CA ASP A 236 3.89 -18.07 8.89
C ASP A 236 4.94 -17.75 7.80
N TYR A 237 4.99 -16.50 7.33
CA TYR A 237 5.99 -16.06 6.35
C TYR A 237 7.43 -16.19 6.88
N LEU A 238 7.70 -15.73 8.10
CA LEU A 238 9.03 -15.81 8.70
C LEU A 238 9.50 -17.24 8.93
N GLU A 239 8.58 -18.19 9.14
CA GLU A 239 8.90 -19.62 9.24
C GLU A 239 9.35 -20.25 7.92
N THR A 240 9.18 -19.56 6.79
CA THR A 240 9.68 -20.04 5.49
C THR A 240 11.19 -19.81 5.30
N PHE A 241 11.80 -18.99 6.17
CA PHE A 241 13.22 -18.68 6.12
C PHE A 241 14.03 -19.76 6.85
N ASP A 242 15.22 -20.06 6.34
CA ASP A 242 16.15 -20.93 7.05
C ASP A 242 16.81 -20.22 8.25
N SER A 243 17.61 -20.98 9.01
CA SER A 243 18.31 -20.45 10.21
C SER A 243 19.31 -19.31 9.93
N GLN A 244 19.70 -19.09 8.68
CA GLN A 244 20.58 -18.01 8.24
C GLN A 244 19.81 -16.84 7.60
N GLY A 245 18.47 -16.91 7.59
CA GLY A 245 17.62 -15.93 6.93
C GLY A 245 17.55 -16.10 5.41
N GLY A 246 17.93 -17.26 4.87
CA GLY A 246 17.77 -17.59 3.46
C GLY A 246 16.32 -17.92 3.10
N SER A 247 15.88 -17.49 1.92
CA SER A 247 14.57 -17.88 1.35
C SER A 247 14.77 -18.76 0.11
N SER A 248 13.94 -19.79 -0.03
CA SER A 248 13.91 -20.65 -1.22
C SER A 248 13.40 -19.93 -2.48
N GLU A 249 12.85 -18.73 -2.35
CA GLU A 249 12.36 -17.93 -3.49
C GLU A 249 13.50 -17.24 -4.26
N GLY A 250 14.71 -17.23 -3.68
CA GLY A 250 15.88 -16.58 -4.25
C GLY A 250 15.99 -15.09 -3.91
N PRO A 251 17.11 -14.43 -4.26
CA PRO A 251 17.46 -13.10 -3.74
C PRO A 251 16.49 -11.97 -4.10
N ASP A 252 15.89 -12.01 -5.30
CA ASP A 252 14.97 -10.96 -5.75
C ASP A 252 13.66 -10.99 -4.96
N TYR A 253 13.07 -12.17 -4.79
CA TYR A 253 11.85 -12.36 -4.01
C TYR A 253 12.11 -12.22 -2.50
N TRP A 254 13.29 -12.59 -2.03
CA TRP A 254 13.73 -12.29 -0.67
C TRP A 254 13.70 -10.77 -0.44
N SER A 255 14.34 -9.99 -1.31
CA SER A 255 14.42 -8.53 -1.18
C SER A 255 13.04 -7.89 -1.28
N TYR A 256 12.19 -8.40 -2.17
CA TYR A 256 10.86 -7.88 -2.37
C TYR A 256 9.92 -8.17 -1.20
N GLY A 257 9.88 -9.41 -0.71
CA GLY A 257 9.05 -9.81 0.42
C GLY A 257 9.55 -9.18 1.72
N PHE A 258 10.83 -9.36 2.05
CA PHE A 258 11.41 -8.85 3.29
C PHE A 258 11.43 -7.31 3.33
N GLY A 259 11.62 -6.65 2.19
CA GLY A 259 11.51 -5.18 2.10
C GLY A 259 10.12 -4.67 2.50
N ASN A 260 9.05 -5.33 2.04
CA ASN A 260 7.68 -4.97 2.43
C ASN A 260 7.39 -5.32 3.90
N TYR A 261 7.95 -6.42 4.41
CA TYR A 261 7.91 -6.73 5.85
C TYR A 261 8.49 -5.58 6.68
N VAL A 262 9.67 -5.06 6.30
CA VAL A 262 10.32 -3.94 7.00
C VAL A 262 9.51 -2.64 6.89
N VAL A 263 8.89 -2.36 5.75
CA VAL A 263 7.98 -1.21 5.62
C VAL A 263 6.83 -1.32 6.62
N LEU A 264 6.19 -2.49 6.74
CA LEU A 264 5.12 -2.65 7.72
C LEU A 264 5.63 -2.57 9.16
N ALA A 265 6.80 -3.15 9.46
CA ALA A 265 7.44 -3.07 10.77
C ALA A 265 7.56 -1.61 11.23
N GLN A 266 8.09 -0.72 10.36
CA GLN A 266 8.19 0.71 10.64
C GLN A 266 6.82 1.36 10.91
N LEU A 267 5.80 1.03 10.12
CA LEU A 267 4.45 1.57 10.31
C LEU A 267 3.82 1.09 11.62
N LEU A 268 4.04 -0.18 11.99
CA LEU A 268 3.57 -0.74 13.25
C LEU A 268 4.32 -0.14 14.44
N GLU A 269 5.63 0.10 14.31
CA GLU A 269 6.43 0.77 15.33
C GLU A 269 5.84 2.16 15.62
N ALA A 270 5.61 2.96 14.57
CA ALA A 270 4.99 4.27 14.68
C ALA A 270 3.54 4.21 15.20
N ARG A 271 2.76 3.20 14.81
CA ARG A 271 1.35 3.06 15.20
C ARG A 271 1.17 2.53 16.62
N SER A 272 2.15 1.81 17.15
CA SER A 272 2.12 1.17 18.46
C SER A 272 2.96 1.89 19.53
N GLY A 273 3.73 2.91 19.15
CA GLY A 273 4.71 3.54 20.03
C GLY A 273 5.89 2.62 20.36
N GLY A 274 6.31 1.79 19.39
CA GLY A 274 7.44 0.87 19.51
C GLY A 274 7.16 -0.43 20.27
N GLN A 275 5.89 -0.77 20.51
CA GLN A 275 5.53 -2.02 21.17
C GLN A 275 5.38 -3.20 20.19
N ILE A 276 5.09 -2.91 18.93
CA ILE A 276 4.99 -3.86 17.81
C ILE A 276 5.91 -3.35 16.70
N ASP A 277 6.83 -4.21 16.26
CA ASP A 277 7.71 -4.04 15.09
C ASP A 277 7.77 -5.35 14.30
#